data_AF-A0A7Y5BQH5-F1
#
_entry.id   AF-A0A7Y5BQH5-F1
#
_cell.length_a   1.000
_cell.length_b   1.000
_cell.length_c   1.000
_cell.angle_alpha   90.00
_cell.angle_beta   90.00
_cell.angle_gamma   90.00
#
_symmetry.space_group_name_H-M   'P 1'
#
loop_
_entity.id
_entity.type
_entity.pdbx_description
1 polymer ?
#
loop_
_entity_poly.entity_id
_entity_poly.type
_entity_poly.pdbx_seq_one_letter_code
_entity_poly.pdbx_strand_id
1 'polypeptide(L)'
;MTTQPSFPELENDPLLCDVIEQNIHNLTRLRLESMRERTPQEKMADAITVFSGRMQFVYFHVVWFGLWIIINNGWLGIQPFDPFPYGLLTMVVSLEAIFLATFVLISQNRLSAEADRRADLALHIGLLTEHEVTRVLQMLDAIQDKMGIDNDQDSELAQLEVITKPEDVLAAIHRMEERVSNHK
;
A
#
# COMPACT_ATOMS: atom_id res chain seq x y z
N MET A 1 -35.30 22.01 -8.12
CA MET A 1 -35.70 20.65 -8.51
C MET A 1 -34.42 19.82 -8.57
N THR A 2 -34.06 19.19 -7.45
CA THR A 2 -32.96 18.23 -7.33
C THR A 2 -33.31 17.38 -6.12
N THR A 3 -33.89 16.22 -6.37
CA THR A 3 -34.32 15.26 -5.35
C THR A 3 -33.09 14.58 -4.77
N GLN A 4 -32.75 14.95 -3.54
CA GLN A 4 -31.80 14.24 -2.69
C GLN A 4 -32.40 12.85 -2.40
N PRO A 5 -31.67 11.73 -2.59
CA PRO A 5 -32.18 10.42 -2.25
C PRO A 5 -32.30 10.35 -0.71
N SER A 6 -33.53 10.30 -0.22
CA SER A 6 -33.86 10.08 1.18
C SER A 6 -33.65 8.61 1.53
N PHE A 7 -32.52 8.29 2.15
CA PHE A 7 -32.29 7.00 2.80
C PHE A 7 -33.21 6.92 4.04
N PRO A 8 -34.23 6.05 4.08
CA PRO A 8 -35.07 5.92 5.26
C PRO A 8 -34.40 4.97 6.27
N GLU A 9 -34.36 5.38 7.54
CA GLU A 9 -34.33 4.50 8.73
C GLU A 9 -33.11 3.58 8.99
N LEU A 10 -31.91 3.90 8.53
CA LEU A 10 -30.70 3.16 8.95
C LEU A 10 -30.00 3.73 10.21
N GLU A 11 -30.53 4.82 10.79
CA GLU A 11 -29.90 5.54 11.91
C GLU A 11 -30.31 5.04 13.31
N ASN A 12 -31.30 4.14 13.41
CA ASN A 12 -31.88 3.70 14.69
C ASN A 12 -31.95 2.18 14.88
N ASP A 13 -31.06 1.41 14.25
CA ASP A 13 -30.96 -0.03 14.52
C ASP A 13 -29.88 -0.28 15.60
N PRO A 14 -30.27 -0.48 16.87
CA PRO A 14 -29.32 -0.66 17.97
C PRO A 14 -28.39 -1.87 17.78
N LEU A 15 -28.79 -2.87 16.97
CA LEU A 15 -27.94 -4.01 16.63
C LEU A 15 -26.85 -3.64 15.60
N LEU A 16 -27.17 -2.79 14.61
CA LEU A 16 -26.15 -2.30 13.66
C LEU A 16 -25.15 -1.38 14.34
N CYS A 17 -25.61 -0.48 15.23
CA CYS A 17 -24.70 0.35 16.02
C CYS A 17 -23.77 -0.49 16.90
N ASP A 18 -24.28 -1.52 17.60
CA ASP A 18 -23.46 -2.39 18.45
C ASP A 18 -22.44 -3.22 17.64
N VAL A 19 -22.82 -3.73 16.46
CA VAL A 19 -21.91 -4.48 15.57
C VAL A 19 -20.85 -3.57 14.93
N ILE A 20 -21.21 -2.35 14.52
CA ILE A 20 -20.25 -1.37 13.99
C ILE A 20 -19.30 -0.91 15.09
N GLU A 21 -19.81 -0.64 16.29
CA GLU A 21 -19.02 -0.21 17.45
C GLU A 21 -18.06 -1.33 17.90
N GLN A 22 -18.52 -2.58 17.98
CA GLN A 22 -17.65 -3.74 18.26
C GLN A 22 -16.58 -3.94 17.20
N ASN A 23 -16.93 -3.82 15.91
CA ASN A 23 -15.96 -3.96 14.82
C ASN A 23 -14.91 -2.85 14.86
N ILE A 24 -15.32 -1.60 15.10
CA ILE A 24 -14.42 -0.46 15.28
C ILE A 24 -13.48 -0.71 16.47
N HIS A 25 -13.99 -1.26 17.58
CA HIS A 25 -13.18 -1.55 18.76
C HIS A 25 -12.14 -2.65 18.51
N ASN A 26 -12.50 -3.69 17.74
CA ASN A 26 -11.59 -4.77 17.34
C ASN A 26 -10.51 -4.27 16.37
N LEU A 27 -10.87 -3.47 15.38
CA LEU A 27 -9.94 -2.83 14.43
C LEU A 27 -8.95 -1.89 15.14
N THR A 28 -9.43 -1.15 16.13
CA THR A 28 -8.61 -0.23 16.92
C THR A 28 -7.61 -0.99 17.80
N ARG A 29 -8.03 -2.11 18.41
CA ARG A 29 -7.17 -2.95 19.23
C ARG A 29 -6.04 -3.61 18.44
N LEU A 30 -6.35 -4.14 17.25
CA LEU A 30 -5.35 -4.72 16.33
C LEU A 30 -4.33 -3.69 15.83
N ARG A 31 -4.77 -2.45 15.54
CA ARG A 31 -3.84 -1.36 15.21
C ARG A 31 -2.93 -0.98 16.37
N LEU A 32 -3.45 -0.98 17.61
CA LEU A 32 -2.66 -0.66 18.80
C LEU A 32 -1.62 -1.73 19.12
N GLU A 33 -1.93 -3.01 18.90
CA GLU A 33 -0.95 -4.11 19.04
C GLU A 33 0.17 -4.01 17.99
N SER A 34 -0.17 -3.74 16.71
CA SER A 34 0.84 -3.53 15.65
C SER A 34 1.76 -2.32 15.91
N MET A 35 1.28 -1.28 16.59
CA MET A 35 2.08 -0.12 16.98
C MET A 35 3.01 -0.42 18.17
N ARG A 36 2.66 -1.39 19.01
CA ARG A 36 3.35 -1.69 20.28
C ARG A 36 4.55 -2.63 20.10
N GLU A 37 4.63 -3.33 18.97
CA GLU A 37 5.75 -4.21 18.62
C GLU A 37 6.89 -3.50 17.86
N ARG A 38 6.74 -2.22 17.52
CA ARG A 38 7.79 -1.49 16.80
C ARG A 38 8.99 -1.22 17.68
N THR A 39 10.11 -1.82 17.32
CA THR A 39 11.42 -1.58 17.94
C THR A 39 11.81 -0.10 17.83
N PRO A 40 12.60 0.45 18.76
CA PRO A 40 13.04 1.84 18.71
C PRO A 40 13.82 2.15 17.41
N GLN A 41 14.49 1.16 16.83
CA GLN A 41 15.17 1.26 15.54
C GLN A 41 14.18 1.50 14.38
N GLU A 42 13.05 0.80 14.36
CA GLU A 42 12.01 0.98 13.33
C GLU A 42 11.35 2.36 13.42
N LYS A 43 11.14 2.87 14.64
CA LYS A 43 10.63 4.24 14.85
C LYS A 43 11.60 5.31 14.34
N MET A 44 12.90 5.10 14.54
CA MET A 44 13.91 6.02 14.02
C MET A 44 13.98 5.97 12.48
N ALA A 45 13.92 4.77 11.89
CA ALA A 45 13.86 4.60 10.44
C ALA A 45 12.61 5.27 9.83
N ASP A 46 11.45 5.16 10.48
CA ASP A 46 10.22 5.86 10.09
C ASP A 46 10.41 7.38 10.09
N ALA A 47 10.98 7.93 11.17
CA ALA A 47 11.22 9.36 11.28
C ALA A 47 12.16 9.87 10.19
N ILE A 48 13.26 9.14 9.92
CA ILE A 48 14.23 9.49 8.87
C ILE A 48 13.58 9.41 7.49
N THR A 49 12.74 8.40 7.24
CA THR A 49 12.02 8.25 5.97
C THR A 49 11.09 9.44 5.72
N VAL A 50 10.26 9.79 6.72
CA VAL A 50 9.33 10.91 6.61
C VAL A 50 10.09 12.23 6.46
N PHE A 51 11.24 12.37 7.12
CA PHE A 51 12.08 13.57 7.00
C PHE A 51 12.74 13.68 5.62
N SER A 52 13.35 12.60 5.13
CA SER A 52 14.03 12.54 3.82
C SER A 52 13.04 12.72 2.65
N GLY A 53 11.81 12.21 2.77
CA GLY A 53 10.78 12.37 1.75
C GLY A 53 10.18 13.79 1.65
N ARG A 54 10.53 14.73 2.54
CA ARG A 54 9.99 16.09 2.55
C ARG A 54 10.95 17.06 1.86
N MET A 55 10.39 18.02 1.09
CA MET A 55 11.17 19.09 0.45
C MET A 55 11.98 19.94 1.45
N GLN A 56 11.56 19.97 2.73
CA GLN A 56 12.30 20.65 3.81
C GLN A 56 13.72 20.12 3.99
N PHE A 57 13.97 18.82 3.73
CA PHE A 57 15.30 18.23 3.78
C PHE A 57 16.26 18.89 2.78
N VAL A 58 15.79 19.13 1.55
CA VAL A 58 16.57 19.78 0.49
C VAL A 58 16.90 21.22 0.85
N TYR A 59 15.91 21.98 1.34
CA TYR A 59 16.15 23.36 1.77
C TYR A 59 17.17 23.46 2.91
N PHE A 60 17.11 22.54 3.88
CA PHE A 60 18.10 22.47 4.95
C PHE A 60 19.51 22.26 4.39
N HIS A 61 19.71 21.33 3.45
CA HIS A 61 21.01 21.06 2.83
C HIS A 61 21.53 22.26 2.03
N VAL A 62 20.66 22.91 1.26
CA VAL A 62 21.04 24.11 0.48
C VAL A 62 21.51 25.22 1.41
N VAL A 63 20.79 25.47 2.51
CA VAL A 63 21.18 26.49 3.51
C VAL A 63 22.47 26.09 4.22
N TRP A 64 22.59 24.82 4.62
CA TRP A 64 23.77 24.30 5.31
C TRP A 64 25.04 24.41 4.44
N PHE A 65 24.99 23.92 3.20
CA PHE A 65 26.11 24.02 2.25
C PHE A 65 26.42 25.46 1.87
N GLY A 66 25.40 26.28 1.63
CA GLY A 66 25.56 27.71 1.35
C GLY A 66 26.28 28.42 2.50
N LEU A 67 25.87 28.17 3.74
CA LEU A 67 26.50 28.73 4.92
C LEU A 67 27.95 28.26 5.07
N TRP A 68 28.21 26.96 4.85
CA TRP A 68 29.58 26.41 4.90
C TRP A 68 30.51 27.08 3.88
N ILE A 69 30.05 27.26 2.65
CA ILE A 69 30.81 27.93 1.59
C ILE A 69 31.06 29.39 1.95
N ILE A 70 30.05 30.13 2.44
CA ILE A 70 30.20 31.55 2.82
C ILE A 70 31.23 31.71 3.96
N ILE A 71 31.17 30.83 4.97
CA ILE A 71 32.12 30.85 6.09
C ILE A 71 33.55 30.57 5.60
N ASN A 72 33.73 29.54 4.76
CA ASN A 72 35.05 29.13 4.28
C ASN A 72 35.60 30.00 3.14
N ASN A 73 34.77 30.81 2.48
CA ASN A 73 35.22 31.79 1.49
C ASN A 73 35.82 33.05 2.13
N GLY A 74 35.98 33.08 3.46
CA GLY A 74 36.68 34.15 4.18
C GLY A 74 35.90 35.46 4.31
N TRP A 75 34.61 35.49 3.91
CA TRP A 75 33.77 36.69 4.01
C TRP A 75 33.61 37.19 5.45
N LEU A 76 33.79 36.31 6.44
CA LEU A 76 33.65 36.59 7.87
C LEU A 76 34.98 36.89 8.58
N GLY A 77 36.11 36.98 7.87
CA GLY A 77 37.43 37.26 8.47
C GLY A 77 38.01 36.12 9.32
N ILE A 78 37.40 34.94 9.26
CA ILE A 78 37.86 33.71 9.93
C ILE A 78 38.82 32.97 8.98
N GLN A 79 39.89 32.38 9.52
CA GLN A 79 40.80 31.56 8.73
C GLN A 79 40.03 30.38 8.10
N PRO A 80 40.10 30.18 6.76
CA PRO A 80 39.39 29.09 6.09
C PRO A 80 39.82 27.75 6.68
N PHE A 81 38.87 27.01 7.26
CA PHE A 81 39.12 25.69 7.82
C PHE A 81 39.06 24.59 6.75
N ASP A 82 38.20 24.78 5.75
CA ASP A 82 38.04 23.89 4.59
C ASP A 82 38.20 24.72 3.30
N PRO A 83 39.44 25.04 2.89
CA PRO A 83 39.68 25.80 1.66
C PRO A 83 39.24 25.01 0.43
N PHE A 84 38.89 25.73 -0.64
CA PHE A 84 38.57 25.12 -1.93
C PHE A 84 39.69 24.14 -2.34
N PRO A 85 39.41 22.85 -2.63
CA PRO A 85 38.14 22.28 -3.12
C PRO A 85 37.16 21.69 -2.07
N TYR A 86 37.15 22.14 -0.82
CA TYR A 86 36.21 21.69 0.24
C TYR A 86 36.25 20.18 0.54
N GLY A 87 37.44 19.68 0.90
CA GLY A 87 37.66 18.26 1.14
C GLY A 87 36.84 17.70 2.32
N LEU A 88 36.71 18.47 3.41
CA LEU A 88 35.98 18.02 4.60
C LEU A 88 34.47 17.98 4.35
N LEU A 89 33.91 19.01 3.72
CA LEU A 89 32.50 19.00 3.31
C LEU A 89 32.20 17.79 2.44
N THR A 90 33.04 17.54 1.41
CA THR A 90 32.83 16.43 0.48
C THR A 90 32.88 15.07 1.19
N MET A 91 33.80 14.90 2.14
CA MET A 91 33.89 13.68 2.94
C MET A 91 32.64 13.45 3.80
N VAL A 92 32.19 14.49 4.52
CA VAL A 92 30.99 14.41 5.38
C VAL A 92 29.74 14.12 4.57
N VAL A 93 29.54 14.82 3.44
CA VAL A 93 28.38 14.63 2.56
C VAL A 93 28.36 13.24 1.94
N SER A 94 29.53 12.71 1.56
CA SER A 94 29.62 11.36 1.01
C SER A 94 29.21 10.30 2.04
N LEU A 95 29.64 10.45 3.29
CA LEU A 95 29.25 9.56 4.38
C LEU A 95 27.74 9.68 4.67
N GLU A 96 27.23 10.90 4.78
CA GLU A 96 25.80 11.19 5.00
C GLU A 96 24.93 10.59 3.89
N ALA A 97 25.34 10.71 2.63
CA ALA A 97 24.64 10.15 1.49
C ALA A 97 24.52 8.62 1.55
N ILE A 98 25.56 7.90 1.98
CA ILE A 98 25.52 6.44 2.16
C ILE A 98 24.51 6.04 3.24
N PHE A 99 24.48 6.75 4.36
CA PHE A 99 23.50 6.49 5.42
C PHE A 99 22.07 6.77 4.94
N LEU A 100 21.84 7.90 4.27
CA LEU A 100 20.54 8.23 3.69
C LEU A 100 20.07 7.22 2.66
N ALA A 101 20.94 6.83 1.72
CA ALA A 101 20.61 5.81 0.73
C ALA A 101 20.23 4.48 1.39
N THR A 102 20.97 4.08 2.43
CA THR A 102 20.68 2.86 3.20
C THR A 102 19.32 2.95 3.91
N PHE A 103 19.03 4.08 4.57
CA PHE A 103 17.73 4.29 5.23
C PHE A 103 16.57 4.33 4.24
N VAL A 104 16.76 4.98 3.09
CA VAL A 104 15.78 4.99 2.00
C VAL A 104 15.54 3.56 1.52
N LEU A 105 16.59 2.75 1.30
CA LEU A 105 16.46 1.37 0.85
C LEU A 105 15.73 0.49 1.87
N ILE A 106 16.05 0.62 3.16
CA ILE A 106 15.35 -0.08 4.23
C ILE A 106 13.86 0.28 4.24
N SER A 107 13.53 1.57 4.11
CA SER A 107 12.14 2.00 4.05
C SER A 107 11.43 1.52 2.80
N GLN A 108 12.09 1.56 1.64
CA GLN A 108 11.54 1.05 0.39
C GLN A 108 11.25 -0.45 0.49
N ASN A 109 12.18 -1.24 1.06
CA ASN A 109 11.98 -2.67 1.27
C ASN A 109 10.77 -2.96 2.16
N ARG A 110 10.59 -2.18 3.23
CA ARG A 110 9.43 -2.32 4.12
C ARG A 110 8.12 -1.91 3.44
N LEU A 111 8.11 -0.80 2.70
CA LEU A 111 6.94 -0.36 1.94
C LEU A 111 6.57 -1.38 0.85
N SER A 112 7.56 -1.99 0.19
CA SER A 112 7.35 -3.08 -0.76
C SER A 112 6.72 -4.29 -0.10
N ALA A 113 7.26 -4.75 1.03
CA ALA A 113 6.71 -5.88 1.76
C ALA A 113 5.26 -5.63 2.25
N GLU A 114 4.93 -4.39 2.63
CA GLU A 114 3.54 -4.03 2.97
C GLU A 114 2.64 -3.98 1.73
N ALA A 115 3.14 -3.47 0.60
CA ALA A 115 2.41 -3.46 -0.67
C ALA A 115 2.13 -4.89 -1.17
N ASP A 116 3.10 -5.79 -1.10
CA ASP A 116 2.94 -7.20 -1.48
C ASP A 116 1.86 -7.89 -0.63
N ARG A 117 1.89 -7.71 0.70
CA ARG A 117 0.83 -8.24 1.59
C ARG A 117 -0.55 -7.70 1.24
N ARG A 118 -0.66 -6.41 0.89
CA ARG A 118 -1.94 -5.80 0.49
C ARG A 118 -2.41 -6.38 -0.85
N ALA A 119 -1.52 -6.65 -1.79
CA ALA A 119 -1.84 -7.26 -3.06
C ALA A 119 -2.35 -8.71 -2.87
N ASP A 120 -1.69 -9.51 -2.03
CA ASP A 120 -2.13 -10.87 -1.70
C ASP A 120 -3.54 -10.90 -1.07
N LEU A 121 -3.79 -10.00 -0.11
CA LEU A 121 -5.11 -9.86 0.52
C LEU A 121 -6.18 -9.45 -0.50
N ALA A 122 -5.86 -8.51 -1.40
CA ALA A 122 -6.78 -8.08 -2.44
C ALA A 122 -7.13 -9.22 -3.39
N LEU A 123 -6.14 -10.05 -3.76
CA LEU A 123 -6.35 -11.24 -4.57
C LEU A 123 -7.27 -12.24 -3.87
N HIS A 124 -7.02 -12.57 -2.61
CA HIS A 124 -7.89 -13.48 -1.84
C HIS A 124 -9.33 -12.98 -1.72
N ILE A 125 -9.53 -11.69 -1.44
CA ILE A 125 -10.86 -11.09 -1.40
C ILE A 125 -11.53 -11.19 -2.77
N GLY A 126 -10.78 -10.95 -3.86
CA GLY A 126 -11.28 -11.11 -5.22
C GLY A 126 -11.78 -12.53 -5.52
N LEU A 127 -10.97 -13.55 -5.20
CA LEU A 127 -11.34 -14.95 -5.40
C LEU A 127 -12.53 -15.37 -4.56
N LEU A 128 -12.61 -14.91 -3.31
CA LEU A 128 -13.76 -15.18 -2.45
C LEU A 128 -15.04 -14.52 -3.01
N THR A 129 -14.92 -13.27 -3.47
CA THR A 129 -16.04 -12.55 -4.08
C THR A 129 -16.53 -13.27 -5.33
N GLU A 130 -15.62 -13.74 -6.19
CA GLU A 130 -15.96 -14.52 -7.38
C GLU A 130 -16.67 -15.83 -7.01
N HIS A 131 -16.21 -16.54 -5.98
CA HIS A 131 -16.87 -17.74 -5.47
C HIS A 131 -18.29 -17.47 -4.95
N GLU A 132 -18.47 -16.39 -4.18
CA GLU A 132 -19.76 -15.99 -3.64
C GLU A 132 -20.73 -15.57 -4.74
N VAL A 133 -20.27 -14.78 -5.72
CA VAL A 133 -21.07 -14.39 -6.90
C VAL A 133 -21.49 -15.63 -7.68
N THR A 134 -20.59 -16.58 -7.93
CA THR A 134 -20.91 -17.83 -8.63
C THR A 134 -21.97 -18.62 -7.85
N ARG A 135 -21.85 -18.71 -6.52
CA ARG A 135 -22.86 -19.38 -5.69
C ARG A 135 -24.21 -18.69 -5.75
N VAL A 136 -24.24 -17.35 -5.74
CA VAL A 136 -25.48 -16.57 -5.90
C VAL A 136 -26.10 -16.83 -7.27
N LEU A 137 -25.31 -16.86 -8.35
CA LEU A 137 -25.79 -17.20 -9.70
C LEU A 137 -26.38 -18.62 -9.74
N GLN A 138 -25.71 -19.61 -9.15
CA GLN A 138 -26.24 -20.98 -9.05
C GLN A 138 -27.55 -21.06 -8.25
N MET A 139 -27.67 -20.28 -7.18
CA MET A 139 -28.92 -20.20 -6.42
C MET A 139 -30.04 -19.53 -7.23
N LEU A 140 -29.72 -18.51 -8.02
CA LEU A 140 -30.69 -17.84 -8.90
C LEU A 140 -31.18 -18.78 -10.01
N ASP A 141 -30.27 -19.52 -10.64
CA ASP A 141 -30.59 -20.53 -11.66
C ASP A 141 -31.50 -21.62 -11.09
N ALA A 142 -31.19 -22.15 -9.90
CA ALA A 142 -32.05 -23.13 -9.22
C ALA A 142 -33.45 -22.59 -8.86
N ILE A 143 -33.58 -21.29 -8.59
CA ILE A 143 -34.88 -20.63 -8.36
C ILE A 143 -35.62 -20.45 -9.69
N GLN A 144 -34.92 -20.05 -10.75
CA GLN A 144 -35.47 -19.86 -12.10
C GLN A 144 -36.10 -21.16 -12.62
N ASP A 145 -35.37 -22.27 -12.51
CA ASP A 145 -35.84 -23.63 -12.86
C ASP A 145 -37.13 -24.00 -12.13
N LYS A 146 -37.17 -23.74 -10.81
CA LYS A 146 -38.33 -24.06 -9.98
C LYS A 146 -39.56 -23.19 -10.31
N MET A 147 -39.33 -21.99 -10.80
CA MET A 147 -40.38 -21.05 -11.20
C MET A 147 -40.85 -21.26 -12.65
N GLY A 148 -40.23 -22.18 -13.40
CA GLY A 148 -40.59 -22.49 -14.79
C GLY A 148 -40.34 -21.31 -15.74
N ILE A 149 -39.40 -20.43 -15.40
CA ILE A 149 -39.00 -19.32 -16.25
C ILE A 149 -37.99 -19.89 -17.24
N ASP A 150 -38.40 -20.11 -18.48
CA ASP A 150 -37.52 -20.68 -19.52
C ASP A 150 -36.24 -19.84 -19.65
N ASN A 151 -35.10 -20.52 -19.53
CA ASN A 151 -33.78 -19.94 -19.74
C ASN A 151 -33.51 -19.99 -21.24
N ASP A 152 -33.71 -18.87 -21.93
CA ASP A 152 -33.41 -18.78 -23.36
C ASP A 152 -31.89 -18.88 -23.54
N GLN A 153 -31.40 -20.09 -23.89
CA GLN A 153 -29.97 -20.40 -24.05
C GLN A 153 -29.27 -19.56 -25.13
N ASP A 154 -30.03 -18.76 -25.90
CA ASP A 154 -29.55 -17.83 -26.93
C ASP A 154 -29.31 -16.39 -26.42
N SER A 155 -29.61 -16.09 -25.14
CA SER A 155 -29.31 -14.79 -24.54
C SER A 155 -27.85 -14.75 -24.03
N GLU A 156 -27.17 -13.61 -24.20
CA GLU A 156 -25.72 -13.37 -23.96
C GLU A 156 -25.11 -13.90 -22.63
N LEU A 157 -25.92 -14.42 -21.71
CA LEU A 157 -25.57 -14.98 -20.41
C LEU A 157 -24.95 -16.39 -20.47
N ALA A 158 -25.27 -17.22 -21.47
CA ALA A 158 -24.65 -18.54 -21.63
C ALA A 158 -23.17 -18.47 -22.03
N GLN A 159 -22.73 -17.34 -22.61
CA GLN A 159 -21.33 -17.05 -22.91
C GLN A 159 -20.57 -16.55 -21.67
N LEU A 160 -21.28 -16.08 -20.65
CA LEU A 160 -20.73 -15.72 -19.34
C LEU A 160 -20.57 -16.93 -18.41
N GLU A 161 -21.24 -18.06 -18.66
CA GLU A 161 -21.03 -19.33 -17.94
C GLU A 161 -19.72 -20.04 -18.33
N VAL A 162 -18.89 -19.40 -19.15
CA VAL A 162 -17.45 -19.69 -19.21
C VAL A 162 -16.74 -18.89 -18.11
N ILE A 163 -17.17 -19.06 -16.86
CA ILE A 163 -16.40 -18.61 -15.70
C ILE A 163 -15.31 -19.66 -15.52
N THR A 164 -14.15 -19.39 -16.13
CA THR A 164 -12.88 -20.09 -15.89
C THR A 164 -12.75 -20.30 -14.39
N LYS A 165 -12.81 -21.55 -13.94
CA LYS A 165 -12.78 -21.85 -12.51
C LYS A 165 -11.52 -21.23 -11.91
N PRO A 166 -11.58 -20.62 -10.70
CA PRO A 166 -10.43 -20.00 -10.06
C PRO A 166 -9.18 -20.89 -10.02
N GLU A 167 -9.35 -22.19 -9.86
CA GLU A 167 -8.29 -23.20 -9.93
C GLU A 167 -7.56 -23.26 -11.29
N ASP A 168 -8.26 -23.01 -12.40
CA ASP A 168 -7.69 -23.01 -13.75
C ASP A 168 -6.85 -21.75 -14.00
N VAL A 169 -7.25 -20.61 -13.43
CA VAL A 169 -6.47 -19.35 -13.48
C VAL A 169 -5.21 -19.47 -12.63
N LEU A 170 -5.31 -20.02 -11.42
CA LEU A 170 -4.16 -20.27 -10.55
C LEU A 170 -3.15 -21.25 -11.19
N ALA A 171 -3.65 -22.31 -11.82
CA ALA A 171 -2.86 -23.28 -12.57
C ALA A 171 -2.23 -22.70 -13.85
N ALA A 172 -2.83 -21.65 -14.44
CA ALA A 172 -2.25 -20.92 -15.56
C ALA A 172 -1.12 -19.98 -15.10
N ILE A 173 -1.27 -19.32 -13.95
CA ILE A 173 -0.25 -18.45 -13.36
C ILE A 173 1.01 -19.26 -12.98
N HIS A 174 0.84 -20.41 -12.30
CA HIS A 174 1.96 -21.31 -11.98
C HIS A 174 2.70 -21.84 -13.24
N ARG A 175 1.95 -22.18 -14.29
CA ARG A 175 2.54 -22.62 -15.58
C ARG A 175 3.33 -21.50 -16.28
N MET A 176 2.96 -20.24 -16.09
CA MET A 176 3.72 -19.11 -16.62
C MET A 176 5.00 -18.85 -15.80
N GLU A 177 4.95 -18.94 -14.46
CA GLU A 177 6.13 -18.80 -13.61
C GLU A 177 7.19 -19.87 -13.89
N GLU A 178 6.79 -21.13 -14.09
CA GLU A 178 7.73 -22.20 -14.47
C GLU A 178 8.43 -21.92 -15.82
N ARG A 179 7.71 -21.39 -16.81
CA ARG A 179 8.29 -21.07 -18.12
C ARG A 179 9.29 -19.92 -18.08
N VAL A 180 9.06 -18.92 -17.22
CA VAL A 180 9.97 -17.79 -17.04
C VAL A 180 11.21 -18.20 -16.23
N SER A 181 11.05 -19.08 -15.24
CA SER A 181 12.17 -19.64 -14.45
C SER A 181 13.09 -20.53 -15.29
N ASN A 182 12.54 -21.32 -16.21
CA ASN A 182 13.30 -22.25 -17.05
C ASN A 182 14.00 -21.58 -18.26
N HIS A 183 13.82 -20.27 -18.45
CA HIS A 183 14.42 -19.49 -19.54
C HIS A 183 15.47 -18.47 -19.05
N LYS A 184 15.89 -18.58 -17.80
CA LYS A 184 16.96 -17.80 -17.17
C LYS A 184 18.15 -18.68 -16.83
#